data_AF-A0A528D6T1-F1
#
_entry.id   AF-A0A528D6T1-F1
#
_cell.length_a   1.000
_cell.length_b   1.000
_cell.length_c   1.000
_cell.angle_alpha   90.00
_cell.angle_beta   90.00
_cell.angle_gamma   90.00
#
_symmetry.space_group_name_H-M   'P 1'
#
loop_
_entity.id
_entity.type
_entity.pdbx_description
1 polymer ?
#
loop_
_entity_poly.entity_id
_entity_poly.type
_entity_poly.pdbx_seq_one_letter_code
_entity_poly.pdbx_strand_id
1 'polypeptide(L)' 'AGFAESDLDVTTEESQLIVRGRQTDDTEREFLHRGIAARQFQRCFVLADGMRVIGAELKNGLLSIDLDRPEAERLV' A
#
# COMPACT_ATOMS: atom_id res chain seq x y z
N ALA A 1 1.10 -11.87 -1.12
CA ALA A 1 -0.21 -12.11 -0.46
C ALA A 1 0.07 -12.59 0.97
N GLY A 2 -0.85 -12.35 1.90
CA GLY A 2 -0.63 -12.68 3.31
C GLY A 2 0.19 -11.65 4.08
N PHE A 3 0.19 -10.39 3.65
CA PHE A 3 0.76 -9.29 4.43
C PHE A 3 -0.19 -8.96 5.58
N ALA A 4 0.35 -8.76 6.78
CA ALA A 4 -0.33 -8.06 7.86
C ALA A 4 -0.19 -6.54 7.67
N GLU A 5 -0.96 -5.74 8.43
CA GLU A 5 -0.83 -4.28 8.41
C GLU A 5 0.59 -3.83 8.77
N SER A 6 1.24 -4.50 9.72
CA SER A 6 2.62 -4.23 10.13
C SER A 6 3.66 -4.50 9.04
N ASP A 7 3.30 -5.27 8.02
CA ASP A 7 4.19 -5.61 6.90
C ASP A 7 4.08 -4.59 5.76
N LEU A 8 3.12 -3.67 5.84
CA LEU A 8 2.82 -2.68 4.82
C LEU A 8 3.24 -1.28 5.27
N ASP A 9 3.78 -0.52 4.34
CA ASP A 9 4.10 0.89 4.49
C ASP A 9 3.44 1.66 3.34
N VAL A 10 2.61 2.63 3.68
CA VAL A 10 1.85 3.45 2.73
C VAL A 10 2.20 4.91 3.01
N THR A 11 2.91 5.53 2.09
CA THR A 11 3.38 6.92 2.25
C THR A 11 3.06 7.74 1.02
N THR A 12 2.98 9.06 1.23
CA THR A 12 2.89 10.04 0.17
C THR A 12 4.14 10.92 0.20
N GLU A 13 4.85 10.99 -0.92
CA GLU A 13 5.99 11.88 -1.11
C GLU A 13 5.75 12.69 -2.39
N GLU A 14 5.82 14.02 -2.29
CA GLU A 14 5.47 14.94 -3.39
C GLU A 14 4.07 14.64 -3.97
N SER A 15 3.99 14.25 -5.25
CA SER A 15 2.77 13.84 -5.95
C SER A 15 2.74 12.32 -6.20
N GLN A 16 3.34 11.53 -5.33
CA GLN A 16 3.36 10.07 -5.45
C GLN A 16 2.83 9.37 -4.20
N LEU A 17 1.96 8.38 -4.43
CA LEU A 17 1.61 7.36 -3.44
C LEU A 17 2.56 6.18 -3.60
N ILE A 18 3.26 5.84 -2.52
CA ILE A 18 4.20 4.73 -2.46
C ILE A 18 3.63 3.67 -1.51
N VAL A 19 3.46 2.45 -2.03
CA VAL A 19 3.02 1.29 -1.26
C VAL A 19 4.13 0.26 -1.26
N ARG A 20 4.65 -0.07 -0.07
CA ARG A 20 5.68 -1.08 0.13
C ARG A 20 5.11 -2.22 0.96
N GLY A 21 5.41 -3.45 0.57
CA GLY A 21 5.18 -4.64 1.39
C GLY A 21 6.50 -5.33 1.67
N ARG A 22 6.81 -5.53 2.95
CA ARG A 22 8.01 -6.24 3.41
C ARG A 22 7.57 -7.48 4.17
N GLN A 23 7.94 -8.64 3.65
CA GLN A 23 7.79 -9.90 4.34
C GLN A 23 9.18 -10.47 4.59
N THR A 24 9.46 -10.81 5.84
CA THR A 24 10.60 -11.64 6.21
C THR A 24 10.23 -13.10 5.97
N ASP A 25 11.07 -13.80 5.21
CA ASP A 25 10.92 -15.24 5.06
C ASP A 25 11.40 -15.89 6.37
N ASP A 26 10.50 -16.62 7.01
CA ASP A 26 10.79 -17.37 8.22
C ASP A 26 11.52 -18.65 7.83
N THR A 27 12.85 -18.62 7.97
CA THR A 27 13.75 -19.69 7.53
C THR A 27 13.58 -21.00 8.32
N GLU A 28 12.87 -20.96 9.45
CA GLU A 28 12.61 -22.15 10.27
C GLU A 28 11.33 -22.91 9.87
N ARG A 29 10.54 -22.40 8.91
CA ARG A 29 9.33 -23.10 8.45
C ARG A 29 9.64 -24.15 7.40
N GLU A 30 9.27 -25.38 7.71
CA GLU A 30 9.25 -26.48 6.76
C GLU A 30 7.97 -26.45 5.93
N PHE A 31 8.11 -26.54 4.59
CA PHE A 31 6.99 -26.59 3.66
C PHE A 31 7.06 -27.88 2.85
N LEU A 32 5.94 -28.63 2.76
CA LEU A 32 5.82 -29.74 1.82
C LEU A 32 5.74 -29.23 0.37
N HIS A 33 5.01 -28.14 0.14
CA HIS A 33 4.95 -27.43 -1.14
C HIS A 33 4.57 -25.96 -0.92
N ARG A 34 5.24 -25.04 -1.62
CA ARG A 34 5.01 -23.59 -1.51
C ARG A 34 4.63 -23.01 -2.87
N GLY A 35 3.33 -22.99 -3.17
CA GLY A 35 2.80 -22.47 -4.43
C GLY A 35 2.81 -20.94 -4.54
N ILE A 36 2.95 -20.22 -3.42
CA ILE A 36 2.99 -18.76 -3.39
C ILE A 36 4.17 -18.32 -2.51
N ALA A 37 5.15 -17.67 -3.13
CA ALA A 37 6.26 -17.06 -2.41
C ALA A 37 5.82 -15.74 -1.76
N ALA A 38 6.25 -15.53 -0.52
CA ALA A 38 6.24 -14.22 0.12
C ALA A 38 7.31 -13.36 -0.55
N ARG A 39 6.90 -12.36 -1.34
CA ARG A 39 7.84 -11.48 -2.04
C ARG A 39 7.60 -10.06 -1.58
N GLN A 40 8.68 -9.39 -1.22
CA GLN A 40 8.65 -7.95 -0.99
C GLN A 40 8.27 -7.23 -2.28
N PHE A 41 7.57 -6.10 -2.14
CA PHE A 41 7.18 -5.30 -3.30
C PHE A 41 7.23 -3.81 -2.97
N GLN A 42 7.38 -3.01 -4.03
CA GLN A 42 7.07 -1.59 -4.03
C GLN A 42 6.20 -1.28 -5.25
N ARG A 43 5.18 -0.45 -5.06
CA ARG A 43 4.36 0.13 -6.11
C ARG A 43 4.29 1.63 -5.89
N CYS A 44 4.55 2.38 -6.96
CA CYS A 44 4.46 3.84 -6.95
C CYS A 44 3.36 4.25 -7.91
N PHE A 45 2.50 5.17 -7.47
CA PHE A 45 1.40 5.72 -8.25
C PHE A 45 1.55 7.24 -8.27
N VAL A 46 1.48 7.84 -9.45
CA VAL A 46 1.44 9.30 -9.57
C VAL A 46 0.04 9.77 -9.23
N LEU A 47 -0.07 10.71 -8.29
CA LEU A 47 -1.30 11.40 -7.94
C LEU A 47 -1.44 12.64 -8.83
N ALA A 48 -2.65 12.87 -9.34
CA ALA A 48 -2.93 14.08 -10.09
C ALA A 48 -3.01 15.30 -9.16
N ASP A 49 -2.85 16.49 -9.73
CA ASP A 49 -2.89 17.73 -8.96
C ASP A 49 -4.21 17.89 -8.17
N GLY A 50 -4.04 18.20 -6.89
CA GLY A 50 -5.13 18.35 -5.93
C GLY A 50 -5.68 17.02 -5.39
N MET A 51 -5.14 15.86 -5.75
CA MET A 51 -5.52 14.61 -5.10
C MET A 51 -4.80 14.45 -3.77
N ARG A 52 -5.51 13.94 -2.75
CA ARG A 52 -4.92 13.57 -1.46
C ARG A 52 -5.42 12.21 -1.00
N VAL A 53 -4.56 11.48 -0.31
CA VAL A 53 -4.93 10.23 0.37
C VAL A 53 -5.68 10.57 1.65
N ILE A 54 -6.85 9.99 1.84
CA ILE A 54 -7.70 10.22 3.02
C ILE A 54 -7.85 8.97 3.89
N GLY A 55 -7.49 7.79 3.38
CA GLY A 55 -7.59 6.54 4.12
C GLY A 55 -6.82 5.40 3.46
N ALA A 56 -6.46 4.41 4.26
CA ALA A 56 -5.91 3.14 3.82
C ALA A 56 -6.42 2.03 4.76
N GLU A 57 -7.01 0.96 4.20
CA GLU A 57 -7.54 -0.17 4.97
C GLU A 57 -7.09 -1.49 4.34
N LEU A 58 -6.54 -2.40 5.15
CA LEU A 58 -6.26 -3.77 4.75
C LEU A 58 -7.39 -4.69 5.25
N LYS A 59 -8.16 -5.26 4.33
CA LYS A 59 -9.26 -6.16 4.68
C LYS A 59 -9.31 -7.36 3.76
N ASN A 60 -9.37 -8.55 4.35
CA ASN A 60 -9.45 -9.82 3.62
C ASN A 60 -8.34 -9.98 2.55
N GLY A 61 -7.15 -9.44 2.82
CA GLY A 61 -6.00 -9.51 1.92
C GLY A 61 -6.01 -8.48 0.77
N LEU A 62 -6.95 -7.52 0.76
CA LEU A 62 -6.95 -6.37 -0.14
C LEU A 62 -6.64 -5.09 0.63
N LEU A 63 -5.65 -4.35 0.13
CA LEU A 63 -5.38 -2.99 0.57
C LEU A 63 -6.21 -2.01 -0.28
N SER A 64 -7.18 -1.34 0.35
CA SER A 64 -7.95 -0.24 -0.23
C SER A 64 -7.27 1.08 0.12
N ILE A 65 -7.12 1.97 -0.85
CA ILE A 65 -6.61 3.33 -0.65
C ILE A 65 -7.69 4.31 -1.10
N ASP A 66 -8.14 5.15 -0.17
CA ASP A 66 -9.16 6.16 -0.43
C ASP A 66 -8.49 7.48 -0.80
N LEU A 67 -8.89 8.02 -1.94
CA LEU A 67 -8.41 9.28 -2.48
C LEU A 67 -9.58 10.25 -2.58
N ASP A 68 -9.36 11.51 -2.23
CA ASP A 68 -10.26 12.58 -2.61
C ASP A 68 -9.53 13.62 -3.49
N ARG A 69 -10.33 14.47 -4.13
CA ARG A 69 -9.86 15.65 -4.85
C ARG A 69 -10.79 16.80 -4.49
N PRO A 70 -10.48 17.62 -3.48
CA PRO A 70 -11.33 18.72 -3.10
C PRO A 70 -11.35 19.75 -4.24
N GLU A 71 -12.50 20.39 -4.42
CA GLU A 71 -12.58 21.55 -5.32
C GLU A 71 -11.68 22.66 -4.79
N ALA A 72 -11.01 23.39 -5.70
CA ALA A 72 -10.17 24.51 -5.32
C ALA A 72 -11.02 25.56 -4.59
N GLU A 73 -10.60 25.96 -3.38
CA GLU A 73 -11.26 27.03 -2.66
C GLU A 73 -11.25 28.31 -3.49
N ARG A 74 -12.43 28.79 -3.87
CA ARG A 74 -12.59 30.12 -4.45
C ARG A 74 -12.33 31.12 -3.34
N LEU A 75 -11.13 31.70 -3.32
CA LEU A 75 -10.87 32.93 -2.57
C LEU A 75 -11.76 34.02 -3.20
N VAL A 76 -12.79 34.44 -2.45
CA VAL A 76 -13.68 35.56 -2.81
C VAL A 76 -13.16 36.84 -2.18
#